data_AF-A0A534UTR1-F1
#
_entry.id   AF-A0A534UTR1-F1
#
_cell.length_a   1.000
_cell.length_b   1.000
_cell.length_c   1.000
_cell.angle_alpha   90.00
_cell.angle_beta   90.00
_cell.angle_gamma   90.00
#
_symmetry.space_group_name_H-M   'P 1'
#
loop_
_entity.id
_entity.type
_entity.pdbx_description
1 polymer ?
#
loop_
_entity_poly.entity_id
_entity_poly.type
_entity_poly.pdbx_seq_one_letter_code
_entity_poly.pdbx_strand_id
1 'polypeptide(L)'
;MSGAPQWSRLCRSATRCVKRSPRTARFPTCTTSRARAARWCRSPTTPGICCRSRSSARARCCCRWRTKPHEVRLCYAWAVQVMGCALIGVDGCRAGWVAATDRGARVYATFAEIAAQRFELVLIDVPIGLLEAGPRRCDVQARALLGARRSSVFPAPWRRLLSARRYGRQCSIQLWNILHKIREVDEAMTPRLQRRVREAHPEVSFALLNGAPLLFAKKSADGEAERRGLLSSIFGEIRGVPGAARDDVLDAYALLWSARRARRGKARVLGGNERDARGLKCEIVG
;
A
#
# COMPACT_ATOMS: atom_id res chain seq x y z
N MET A 1 -37.27 -47.48 -26.09
CA MET A 1 -37.48 -46.86 -27.42
C MET A 1 -37.31 -45.35 -27.21
N SER A 2 -36.06 -44.88 -27.26
CA SER A 2 -35.47 -44.11 -28.38
C SER A 2 -35.86 -42.62 -28.28
N GLY A 3 -35.00 -41.62 -28.18
CA GLY A 3 -33.55 -41.50 -28.18
C GLY A 3 -33.20 -40.03 -27.88
N ALA A 4 -31.98 -39.78 -27.40
CA ALA A 4 -31.48 -38.49 -26.94
C ALA A 4 -30.91 -37.61 -28.11
N PRO A 5 -30.19 -36.49 -27.88
CA PRO A 5 -30.48 -35.19 -28.48
C PRO A 5 -29.49 -34.77 -29.59
N GLN A 6 -29.90 -33.82 -30.44
CA GLN A 6 -29.03 -33.27 -31.50
C GLN A 6 -28.10 -32.17 -30.98
N TRP A 7 -26.80 -32.51 -30.96
CA TRP A 7 -25.66 -31.61 -30.88
C TRP A 7 -25.27 -31.13 -32.29
N SER A 8 -25.08 -29.82 -32.46
CA SER A 8 -24.44 -29.22 -33.64
C SER A 8 -23.86 -27.86 -33.20
N ARG A 9 -22.63 -27.41 -33.45
CA ARG A 9 -21.49 -27.84 -34.26
C ARG A 9 -20.18 -27.44 -33.58
N LEU A 10 -19.15 -28.26 -33.80
CA LEU A 10 -17.75 -28.04 -33.43
C LEU A 10 -17.07 -26.90 -34.20
N CYS A 11 -16.11 -26.29 -33.50
CA CYS A 11 -14.77 -25.85 -33.92
C CYS A 11 -14.50 -25.70 -35.42
N ARG A 12 -14.14 -24.47 -35.84
CA ARG A 12 -13.24 -24.25 -36.98
C ARG A 12 -12.00 -23.49 -36.49
N SER A 13 -10.97 -24.25 -36.15
CA SER A 13 -9.58 -23.81 -36.09
C SER A 13 -8.81 -24.52 -37.20
N ALA A 14 -8.32 -23.80 -38.20
CA ALA A 14 -7.31 -24.31 -39.13
C ALA A 14 -6.59 -23.14 -39.83
N THR A 15 -5.50 -22.77 -39.21
CA THR A 15 -4.43 -21.90 -39.67
C THR A 15 -3.90 -22.37 -41.03
N ARG A 16 -3.90 -21.51 -42.06
CA ARG A 16 -3.09 -21.69 -43.27
C ARG A 16 -1.66 -21.29 -42.94
N CYS A 17 -0.81 -22.27 -42.66
CA CYS A 17 0.65 -22.09 -42.63
C CYS A 17 1.23 -22.88 -43.81
N VAL A 18 1.74 -22.16 -44.81
CA VAL A 18 2.38 -22.72 -46.00
C VAL A 18 3.76 -23.23 -45.64
N LYS A 19 4.04 -24.47 -46.04
CA LYS A 19 5.35 -25.14 -45.98
C LYS A 19 6.42 -24.35 -46.73
N ARG A 20 7.51 -23.98 -46.05
CA ARG A 20 8.86 -23.87 -46.62
C ARG A 20 9.87 -24.41 -45.60
N SER A 21 10.56 -25.47 -46.00
CA SER A 21 11.75 -26.02 -45.33
C SER A 21 12.99 -25.64 -46.16
N PRO A 22 14.22 -25.90 -45.73
CA PRO A 22 14.93 -25.18 -44.68
C PRO A 22 16.20 -24.51 -45.25
N ARG A 23 16.58 -23.33 -44.74
CA ARG A 23 17.94 -22.80 -44.93
C ARG A 23 18.55 -22.46 -43.58
N THR A 24 19.59 -23.22 -43.28
CA THR A 24 20.63 -23.06 -42.28
C THR A 24 21.04 -21.59 -42.10
N ALA A 25 20.95 -21.07 -40.88
CA ALA A 25 21.71 -19.90 -40.45
C ALA A 25 22.18 -20.13 -39.01
N ARG A 26 23.49 -19.99 -38.85
CA ARG A 26 24.30 -20.46 -37.74
C ARG A 26 24.14 -19.58 -36.50
N PHE A 27 24.15 -20.21 -35.32
CA PHE A 27 24.45 -19.56 -34.05
C PHE A 27 25.92 -19.12 -34.04
N PRO A 28 26.26 -17.90 -33.59
CA PRO A 28 27.62 -17.60 -33.19
C PRO A 28 27.85 -18.16 -31.78
N THR A 29 28.53 -19.29 -31.72
CA THR A 29 29.22 -19.78 -30.52
C THR A 29 30.42 -18.89 -30.23
N CYS A 30 30.49 -18.36 -29.01
CA CYS A 30 31.67 -17.66 -28.51
C CYS A 30 32.67 -18.72 -28.03
N THR A 31 33.58 -19.13 -28.90
CA THR A 31 34.68 -20.02 -28.54
C THR A 31 35.79 -19.24 -27.83
N THR A 32 36.09 -19.73 -26.64
CA THR A 32 37.22 -19.38 -25.80
C THR A 32 38.54 -19.71 -26.48
N SER A 33 39.48 -18.77 -26.46
CA SER A 33 40.91 -19.10 -26.46
C SER A 33 41.65 -18.23 -25.43
N ARG A 34 42.10 -18.95 -24.39
CA ARG A 34 43.34 -18.84 -23.60
C ARG A 34 44.28 -17.68 -24.00
N ALA A 35 44.98 -16.99 -23.11
CA ALA A 35 45.17 -17.05 -21.67
C ALA A 35 46.10 -15.87 -21.32
N ARG A 36 45.98 -15.28 -20.13
CA ARG A 36 47.10 -15.09 -19.20
C ARG A 36 46.59 -14.51 -17.88
N ALA A 37 47.20 -15.05 -16.83
CA ALA A 37 46.81 -14.99 -15.44
C ALA A 37 46.94 -13.58 -14.83
N ALA A 38 46.01 -13.23 -13.93
CA ALA A 38 46.33 -12.45 -12.76
C ALA A 38 45.36 -12.80 -11.62
N ARG A 39 45.96 -12.96 -10.44
CA ARG A 39 45.40 -13.48 -9.20
C ARG A 39 44.27 -12.62 -8.64
N TRP A 40 43.49 -13.26 -7.78
CA TRP A 40 42.51 -12.71 -6.86
C TRP A 40 43.07 -11.57 -6.00
N CYS A 41 42.28 -10.50 -5.82
CA CYS A 41 42.25 -9.75 -4.56
C CYS A 41 40.78 -9.52 -4.16
N ARG A 42 40.45 -10.02 -2.98
CA ARG A 42 39.19 -9.85 -2.26
C ARG A 42 39.23 -8.54 -1.46
N SER A 43 38.10 -7.82 -1.49
CA SER A 43 37.54 -6.99 -0.40
C SER A 43 38.10 -5.55 -0.22
N PRO A 44 37.53 -4.71 0.67
CA PRO A 44 36.50 -3.73 0.27
C PRO A 44 36.63 -2.37 0.99
N THR A 45 36.79 -1.22 0.34
CA THR A 45 36.63 0.06 1.07
C THR A 45 36.61 1.26 0.13
N THR A 46 35.55 2.08 0.30
CA THR A 46 35.53 3.54 0.19
C THR A 46 36.02 4.19 -1.13
N PRO A 47 35.16 4.89 -1.91
CA PRO A 47 35.63 5.79 -2.94
C PRO A 47 36.16 7.08 -2.30
N GLY A 48 37.44 7.06 -1.95
CA GLY A 48 38.24 8.24 -1.67
C GLY A 48 38.66 8.89 -3.00
N ILE A 49 38.48 10.20 -3.07
CA ILE A 49 38.80 11.09 -4.18
C ILE A 49 40.25 10.90 -4.64
N CYS A 50 40.45 10.46 -5.88
CA CYS A 50 41.76 10.47 -6.52
C CYS A 50 41.83 11.62 -7.51
N CYS A 51 42.30 12.77 -7.03
CA CYS A 51 42.78 13.86 -7.87
C CYS A 51 44.13 13.44 -8.47
N ARG A 52 44.20 13.20 -9.79
CA ARG A 52 45.46 13.29 -10.55
C ARG A 52 45.26 14.16 -11.78
N SER A 53 45.91 15.31 -11.73
CA SER A 53 46.20 16.22 -12.83
C SER A 53 47.25 15.62 -13.77
N ARG A 54 47.02 15.68 -15.10
CA ARG A 54 47.85 16.41 -16.09
C ARG A 54 47.50 15.95 -17.52
N SER A 55 46.89 16.88 -18.26
CA SER A 55 47.19 17.29 -19.65
C SER A 55 47.66 16.24 -20.68
N SER A 56 46.81 15.97 -21.69
CA SER A 56 47.07 16.35 -23.10
C SER A 56 45.96 15.88 -24.06
N ALA A 57 45.46 16.84 -24.85
CA ALA A 57 44.95 16.74 -26.23
C ALA A 57 43.93 15.64 -26.65
N ARG A 58 42.72 16.14 -26.94
CA ARG A 58 41.84 15.78 -28.09
C ARG A 58 41.52 14.28 -28.28
N ALA A 59 40.46 13.83 -27.61
CA ALA A 59 39.54 12.85 -28.18
C ALA A 59 38.11 13.35 -27.98
N ARG A 60 37.44 13.73 -29.09
CA ARG A 60 36.03 14.08 -29.10
C ARG A 60 35.24 12.79 -28.92
N CYS A 61 34.79 12.52 -27.70
CA CYS A 61 33.77 11.51 -27.47
C CYS A 61 32.40 12.17 -27.66
N CYS A 62 31.85 12.03 -28.87
CA CYS A 62 30.47 12.36 -29.21
C CYS A 62 29.52 11.35 -28.54
N CYS A 63 29.13 11.61 -27.29
CA CYS A 63 27.94 11.01 -26.65
C CYS A 63 27.37 12.06 -25.69
N ARG A 64 26.70 13.06 -26.25
CA ARG A 64 26.06 14.17 -25.55
C ARG A 64 24.77 13.69 -24.88
N TRP A 65 24.85 13.02 -23.73
CA TRP A 65 23.72 12.92 -22.82
C TRP A 65 23.61 14.22 -22.05
N ARG A 66 22.79 15.12 -22.58
CA ARG A 66 22.47 16.43 -21.99
C ARG A 66 21.35 16.24 -20.96
N THR A 67 21.61 15.62 -19.83
CA THR A 67 20.69 15.72 -18.69
C THR A 67 20.89 17.06 -18.02
N LYS A 68 19.85 17.88 -18.05
CA LYS A 68 19.81 19.24 -17.51
C LYS A 68 20.08 19.20 -15.99
N PRO A 69 21.03 19.99 -15.44
CA PRO A 69 21.39 19.96 -14.02
C PRO A 69 20.33 20.54 -13.06
N HIS A 70 19.19 21.01 -13.55
CA HIS A 70 18.09 21.52 -12.71
C HIS A 70 17.07 20.45 -12.28
N GLU A 71 16.95 19.32 -12.98
CA GLU A 71 15.99 18.27 -12.60
C GLU A 71 16.52 17.36 -11.49
N VAL A 72 17.85 17.27 -11.31
CA VAL A 72 18.45 16.45 -10.23
C VAL A 72 18.40 17.18 -8.88
N ARG A 73 18.31 18.52 -8.88
CA ARG A 73 18.24 19.34 -7.65
C ARG A 73 16.90 19.24 -6.93
N LEU A 74 15.82 18.87 -7.61
CA LEU A 74 14.51 18.61 -6.99
C LEU A 74 14.44 17.24 -6.30
N CYS A 75 15.23 16.26 -6.74
CA CYS A 75 15.29 14.94 -6.09
C CYS A 75 16.19 14.90 -4.85
N TYR A 76 17.21 15.76 -4.75
CA TYR A 76 18.22 15.67 -3.67
C TYR A 76 18.03 16.68 -2.52
N ALA A 77 17.16 17.68 -2.66
CA ALA A 77 16.86 18.63 -1.58
C ALA A 77 15.93 18.07 -0.47
N TRP A 78 15.36 16.87 -0.65
CA TRP A 78 14.61 16.14 0.39
C TRP A 78 15.48 15.19 1.23
N ALA A 79 16.76 15.04 0.89
CA ALA A 79 17.60 13.99 1.46
C ALA A 79 18.29 14.34 2.78
N VAL A 80 18.20 15.58 3.30
CA VAL A 80 18.82 15.94 4.58
C VAL A 80 17.93 16.88 5.38
N GLN A 81 16.93 16.32 6.05
CA GLN A 81 16.40 16.90 7.29
C GLN A 81 15.91 15.78 8.21
N VAL A 82 16.86 15.13 8.86
CA VAL A 82 16.57 14.18 9.94
C VAL A 82 16.18 15.00 11.17
N MET A 83 14.89 14.95 11.54
CA MET A 83 14.38 14.80 12.92
C MET A 83 12.85 14.88 12.90
N GLY A 84 12.22 13.76 13.26
CA GLY A 84 10.79 13.54 13.22
C GLY A 84 10.44 12.36 12.32
N CYS A 85 10.70 11.14 12.81
CA CYS A 85 10.13 9.92 12.29
C CYS A 85 8.60 10.05 12.29
N ALA A 86 8.04 10.48 11.16
CA ALA A 86 6.66 10.91 11.12
C ALA A 86 5.72 9.72 11.36
N LEU A 87 4.77 9.96 12.27
CA LEU A 87 3.56 9.18 12.40
C LEU A 87 2.60 9.56 11.30
N ILE A 88 1.86 8.59 10.80
CA ILE A 88 0.97 8.80 9.67
C ILE A 88 -0.31 7.98 9.84
N GLY A 89 -1.43 8.65 9.62
CA GLY A 89 -2.73 8.01 9.43
C GLY A 89 -3.08 7.98 7.95
N VAL A 90 -3.56 6.86 7.44
CA VAL A 90 -3.77 6.62 6.02
C VAL A 90 -5.16 6.08 5.75
N ASP A 91 -5.93 6.77 4.91
CA ASP A 91 -7.23 6.31 4.46
C ASP A 91 -7.31 6.24 2.93
N GLY A 92 -8.17 5.36 2.43
CA GLY A 92 -8.37 5.14 1.01
C GLY A 92 -9.28 6.21 0.40
N CYS A 93 -8.76 7.01 -0.53
CA CYS A 93 -9.55 7.97 -1.28
C CYS A 93 -9.66 7.59 -2.77
N ARG A 94 -10.48 8.33 -3.52
CA ARG A 94 -10.68 8.11 -4.96
C ARG A 94 -9.39 8.26 -5.78
N ALA A 95 -8.47 9.13 -5.36
CA ALA A 95 -7.20 9.37 -6.06
C ALA A 95 -6.04 8.47 -5.57
N GLY A 96 -6.30 7.55 -4.64
CA GLY A 96 -5.26 6.70 -4.04
C GLY A 96 -5.40 6.66 -2.52
N TRP A 97 -4.41 7.14 -1.80
CA TRP A 97 -4.35 7.10 -0.36
C TRP A 97 -4.10 8.50 0.20
N VAL A 98 -5.03 9.01 1.00
CA VAL A 98 -4.80 10.24 1.74
C VAL A 98 -4.05 9.91 3.03
N ALA A 99 -2.99 10.66 3.28
CA ALA A 99 -2.02 10.42 4.33
C ALA A 99 -1.87 11.67 5.17
N ALA A 100 -2.31 11.63 6.42
CA ALA A 100 -2.22 12.72 7.38
C ALA A 100 -0.99 12.58 8.28
N THR A 101 -0.29 13.70 8.49
CA THR A 101 0.84 13.84 9.41
C THR A 101 0.65 15.11 10.25
N ASP A 102 1.51 15.32 11.24
CA ASP A 102 1.54 16.56 12.04
C ASP A 102 1.84 17.83 11.21
N ARG A 103 2.34 17.66 9.98
CA ARG A 103 2.66 18.76 9.06
C ARG A 103 1.58 18.99 7.99
N GLY A 104 0.46 18.28 8.08
CA GLY A 104 -0.60 18.30 7.08
C GLY A 104 -0.78 16.95 6.38
N ALA A 105 -1.70 16.95 5.42
CA ALA A 105 -2.10 15.76 4.68
C ALA A 105 -1.84 15.90 3.18
N ARG A 106 -1.56 14.77 2.52
CA ARG A 106 -1.38 14.71 1.06
C ARG A 106 -1.87 13.37 0.50
N VAL A 107 -2.11 13.33 -0.81
CA VAL A 107 -2.48 12.09 -1.52
C VAL A 107 -1.22 11.41 -2.08
N TYR A 108 -1.19 10.09 -1.95
CA TYR A 108 -0.27 9.17 -2.63
C TYR A 108 -1.08 8.33 -3.62
N ALA A 109 -0.53 8.08 -4.80
CA ALA A 109 -1.27 7.31 -5.81
C ALA A 109 -1.38 5.83 -5.41
N THR A 110 -0.37 5.30 -4.73
CA THR A 110 -0.28 3.89 -4.35
C THR A 110 0.22 3.72 -2.91
N PHE A 111 -0.14 2.60 -2.30
CA PHE A 111 0.40 2.14 -1.02
C PHE A 111 1.92 1.89 -1.13
N ALA A 112 2.41 1.46 -2.29
CA ALA A 112 3.84 1.26 -2.51
C ALA A 112 4.65 2.54 -2.30
N GLU A 113 4.13 3.71 -2.72
CA GLU A 113 4.77 5.01 -2.45
C GLU A 113 4.85 5.33 -0.96
N ILE A 114 3.82 4.98 -0.18
CA ILE A 114 3.78 5.14 1.28
C ILE A 114 4.77 4.16 1.93
N ALA A 115 4.74 2.90 1.52
CA ALA A 115 5.63 1.86 2.04
C ALA A 115 7.11 2.14 1.73
N ALA A 116 7.43 2.83 0.63
CA ALA A 116 8.80 3.24 0.33
C ALA A 116 9.32 4.33 1.29
N GLN A 117 8.43 5.10 1.94
CA GLN A 117 8.82 6.13 2.90
C GLN A 117 9.29 5.53 4.23
N ARG A 118 10.17 6.26 4.92
CA ARG A 118 10.71 5.90 6.24
C ARG A 118 9.84 6.44 7.38
N PHE A 119 8.53 6.27 7.29
CA PHE A 119 7.63 6.51 8.42
C PHE A 119 7.89 5.50 9.53
N GLU A 120 7.84 5.95 10.79
CA GLU A 120 8.07 5.06 11.93
C GLU A 120 6.85 4.22 12.27
N LEU A 121 5.64 4.78 12.14
CA LEU A 121 4.41 4.03 12.29
C LEU A 121 3.33 4.62 11.38
N VAL A 122 2.73 3.74 10.58
CA VAL A 122 1.62 3.94 9.67
C VAL A 122 0.42 3.19 10.23
N LEU A 123 -0.66 3.90 10.53
CA LEU A 123 -1.97 3.31 10.77
C LEU A 123 -2.84 3.53 9.54
N ILE A 124 -3.36 2.44 8.96
CA ILE A 124 -4.05 2.45 7.67
C ILE A 124 -5.43 1.79 7.76
N ASP A 125 -6.45 2.41 7.16
CA ASP A 125 -7.81 1.86 7.08
C ASP A 125 -7.93 0.87 5.92
N VAL A 126 -7.44 -0.33 6.16
CA VAL A 126 -7.57 -1.47 5.28
C VAL A 126 -7.35 -2.75 6.08
N PRO A 127 -8.15 -3.80 5.86
CA PRO A 127 -7.92 -5.09 6.50
C PRO A 127 -6.52 -5.65 6.21
N ILE A 128 -5.76 -5.97 7.26
CA ILE A 128 -4.48 -6.67 7.24
C ILE A 128 -4.60 -7.95 8.07
N GLY A 129 -4.03 -9.05 7.58
CA GLY A 129 -4.24 -10.36 8.19
C GLY A 129 -5.58 -10.94 7.75
N LEU A 130 -5.60 -11.54 6.56
CA LEU A 130 -6.83 -12.06 5.94
C LEU A 130 -6.91 -13.57 6.15
N LEU A 131 -7.92 -14.00 6.91
CA LEU A 131 -8.18 -15.42 7.18
C LEU A 131 -8.71 -16.14 5.93
N GLU A 132 -8.58 -17.46 5.92
CA GLU A 132 -9.15 -18.31 4.86
C GLU A 132 -10.66 -18.51 5.02
N ALA A 133 -11.15 -18.49 6.26
CA ALA A 133 -12.55 -18.64 6.60
C ALA A 133 -12.86 -18.02 7.98
N GLY A 134 -14.15 -17.77 8.24
CA GLY A 134 -14.64 -17.22 9.50
C GLY A 134 -14.41 -15.71 9.67
N PRO A 135 -14.96 -15.11 10.73
CA PRO A 135 -14.72 -13.72 11.09
C PRO A 135 -13.38 -13.54 11.83
N ARG A 136 -12.71 -12.41 11.65
CA ARG A 136 -11.54 -12.05 12.46
C ARG A 136 -11.98 -11.62 13.85
N ARG A 137 -11.20 -11.98 14.87
CA ARG A 137 -11.47 -11.57 16.26
C ARG A 137 -11.45 -10.06 16.42
N CYS A 138 -10.57 -9.35 15.72
CA CYS A 138 -10.51 -7.88 15.74
C CYS A 138 -11.81 -7.24 15.22
N ASP A 139 -12.39 -7.78 14.15
CA ASP A 139 -13.65 -7.28 13.57
C ASP A 139 -14.82 -7.46 14.54
N VAL A 140 -14.89 -8.62 15.20
CA VAL A 140 -15.93 -8.90 16.21
C VAL A 140 -15.81 -7.94 17.39
N GLN A 141 -14.60 -7.72 17.90
CA GLN A 141 -14.35 -6.79 19.01
C GLN A 141 -14.65 -5.34 18.62
N ALA A 142 -14.29 -4.92 17.41
CA ALA A 142 -14.56 -3.57 16.91
C ALA A 142 -16.07 -3.33 16.78
N ARG A 143 -16.81 -4.30 16.25
CA ARG A 143 -18.29 -4.25 16.17
C ARG A 143 -18.93 -4.18 17.54
N ALA A 144 -18.42 -4.92 18.53
CA ALA A 144 -18.91 -4.85 19.91
C ALA A 144 -18.64 -3.47 20.54
N LEU A 145 -17.44 -2.91 20.34
CA LEU A 145 -17.08 -1.57 20.82
C LEU A 145 -18.00 -0.49 20.25
N LEU A 146 -18.42 -0.61 18.99
CA LEU A 146 -19.24 0.38 18.30
C LEU A 146 -20.75 0.25 18.58
N GLY A 147 -21.22 -0.85 19.18
CA GLY A 147 -22.63 -1.01 19.56
C GLY A 147 -23.60 -0.78 18.39
N ALA A 148 -24.45 0.25 18.49
CA ALA A 148 -25.40 0.64 17.44
C ALA A 148 -24.71 0.98 16.10
N ARG A 149 -23.44 1.41 16.14
CA ARG A 149 -22.61 1.71 14.97
C ARG A 149 -21.83 0.50 14.43
N ARG A 150 -22.08 -0.73 14.92
CA ARG A 150 -21.39 -1.96 14.47
C ARG A 150 -21.37 -2.17 12.96
N SER A 151 -22.36 -1.66 12.22
CA SER A 151 -22.44 -1.82 10.76
C SER A 151 -21.36 -1.05 9.99
N SER A 152 -20.66 -0.10 10.62
CA SER A 152 -19.56 0.63 9.98
C SER A 152 -18.28 -0.21 9.85
N VAL A 153 -18.11 -1.23 10.69
CA VAL A 153 -17.03 -2.22 10.56
C VAL A 153 -17.55 -3.37 9.71
N PHE A 154 -17.20 -3.33 8.42
CA PHE A 154 -17.50 -4.41 7.49
C PHE A 154 -16.57 -5.60 7.76
N PRO A 155 -17.07 -6.85 7.63
CA PRO A 155 -16.21 -8.01 7.74
C PRO A 155 -15.08 -7.97 6.70
N ALA A 156 -13.85 -8.22 7.14
CA ALA A 156 -12.75 -8.38 6.19
C ALA A 156 -13.03 -9.54 5.22
N PRO A 157 -12.61 -9.44 3.95
CA PRO A 157 -12.74 -10.54 3.02
C PRO A 157 -11.88 -11.72 3.47
N TRP A 158 -12.35 -12.93 3.18
CA TRP A 158 -11.44 -14.07 3.15
C TRP A 158 -10.40 -13.88 2.07
N ARG A 159 -9.17 -14.33 2.32
CA ARG A 159 -8.03 -14.15 1.40
C ARG A 159 -8.34 -14.63 -0.03
N ARG A 160 -9.04 -15.76 -0.18
CA ARG A 160 -9.49 -16.28 -1.49
C ARG A 160 -10.35 -15.30 -2.30
N LEU A 161 -11.12 -14.42 -1.65
CA LEU A 161 -11.94 -13.41 -2.32
C LEU A 161 -11.13 -12.29 -2.96
N LEU A 162 -9.84 -12.16 -2.63
CA LEU A 162 -8.94 -11.28 -3.38
C LEU A 162 -8.84 -11.70 -4.85
N SER A 163 -9.19 -12.93 -5.25
CA SER A 163 -9.22 -13.31 -6.67
C SER A 163 -10.54 -13.00 -7.38
N ALA A 164 -11.55 -12.45 -6.68
CA ALA A 164 -12.88 -12.25 -7.22
C ALA A 164 -12.88 -11.33 -8.46
N ARG A 165 -13.60 -11.76 -9.50
CA ARG A 165 -13.74 -11.02 -10.78
C ARG A 165 -15.05 -10.26 -10.93
N ARG A 166 -15.99 -10.44 -9.99
CA ARG A 166 -17.26 -9.71 -9.91
C ARG A 166 -17.77 -9.68 -8.47
N TYR A 167 -18.65 -8.73 -8.16
CA TYR A 167 -19.45 -8.75 -6.95
C TYR A 167 -20.46 -9.92 -6.98
N GLY A 168 -20.94 -10.36 -5.82
CA GLY A 168 -21.86 -11.49 -5.69
C GLY A 168 -22.11 -11.88 -4.24
N ARG A 169 -22.72 -13.05 -3.99
CA ARG A 169 -23.14 -13.49 -2.64
C ARG A 169 -22.07 -13.35 -1.55
N GLN A 170 -20.80 -13.60 -1.88
CA GLN A 170 -19.68 -13.54 -0.94
C GLN A 170 -18.86 -12.24 -1.05
N CYS A 171 -19.13 -11.39 -2.04
CA CYS A 171 -18.44 -10.13 -2.28
C CYS A 171 -19.47 -9.01 -2.46
N SER A 172 -19.80 -8.32 -1.37
CA SER A 172 -20.72 -7.18 -1.41
C SER A 172 -20.19 -6.07 -2.34
N ILE A 173 -21.06 -5.16 -2.76
CA ILE A 173 -20.64 -4.02 -3.59
C ILE A 173 -19.67 -3.09 -2.86
N GLN A 174 -19.83 -2.92 -1.55
CA GLN A 174 -18.91 -2.16 -0.72
C GLN A 174 -17.53 -2.82 -0.69
N LEU A 175 -17.48 -4.13 -0.44
CA LEU A 175 -16.21 -4.88 -0.48
C LEU A 175 -15.59 -4.82 -1.87
N TRP A 176 -16.38 -4.98 -2.93
CA TRP A 176 -15.91 -4.89 -4.32
C TRP A 176 -15.21 -3.57 -4.62
N ASN A 177 -15.78 -2.45 -4.14
CA ASN A 177 -15.22 -1.12 -4.35
C ASN A 177 -13.87 -0.91 -3.66
N ILE A 178 -13.63 -1.57 -2.51
CA ILE A 178 -12.35 -1.46 -1.79
C ILE A 178 -11.39 -2.63 -2.07
N LEU A 179 -11.83 -3.68 -2.76
CA LEU A 179 -11.06 -4.91 -2.94
C LEU A 179 -9.70 -4.67 -3.60
N HIS A 180 -9.62 -3.69 -4.51
CA HIS A 180 -8.37 -3.31 -5.15
C HIS A 180 -7.34 -2.74 -4.15
N LYS A 181 -7.77 -1.92 -3.19
CA LYS A 181 -6.91 -1.39 -2.11
C LYS A 181 -6.47 -2.48 -1.15
N ILE A 182 -7.37 -3.42 -0.83
CA ILE A 182 -7.05 -4.58 0.01
C ILE A 182 -5.99 -5.44 -0.67
N ARG A 183 -6.14 -5.74 -1.97
CA ARG A 183 -5.14 -6.47 -2.77
C ARG A 183 -3.79 -5.77 -2.75
N GLU A 184 -3.78 -4.48 -3.05
CA GLU A 184 -2.57 -3.66 -3.10
C GLU A 184 -1.76 -3.74 -1.80
N VAL A 185 -2.44 -3.62 -0.66
CA VAL A 185 -1.79 -3.68 0.66
C VAL A 185 -1.39 -5.12 1.00
N ASP A 186 -2.25 -6.10 0.75
CA ASP A 186 -1.98 -7.51 1.02
C ASP A 186 -0.78 -8.06 0.23
N GLU A 187 -0.63 -7.67 -1.04
CA GLU A 187 0.50 -8.06 -1.88
C GLU A 187 1.83 -7.54 -1.33
N ALA A 188 1.85 -6.29 -0.85
CA ALA A 188 3.05 -5.66 -0.28
C ALA A 188 3.34 -6.10 1.17
N MET A 189 2.35 -6.62 1.91
CA MET A 189 2.47 -6.86 3.34
C MET A 189 3.38 -8.04 3.69
N THR A 190 4.24 -7.85 4.68
CA THR A 190 5.05 -8.93 5.29
C THR A 190 5.03 -8.77 6.80
N PRO A 191 5.32 -9.82 7.59
CA PRO A 191 5.46 -9.68 9.04
C PRO A 191 6.48 -8.61 9.45
N ARG A 192 7.49 -8.36 8.60
CA ARG A 192 8.45 -7.27 8.79
C ARG A 192 7.85 -5.89 8.55
N LEU A 193 7.10 -5.72 7.46
CA LEU A 193 6.42 -4.45 7.17
C LEU A 193 5.35 -4.14 8.23
N GLN A 194 4.65 -5.17 8.70
CA GLN A 194 3.59 -5.03 9.69
C GLN A 194 4.06 -4.50 11.06
N ARG A 195 5.37 -4.54 11.34
CA ARG A 195 5.92 -3.88 12.54
C ARG A 195 5.73 -2.37 12.55
N ARG A 196 5.60 -1.75 11.37
CA ARG A 196 5.42 -0.31 11.20
C ARG A 196 4.19 0.08 10.39
N VAL A 197 3.54 -0.85 9.69
CA VAL A 197 2.25 -0.62 9.03
C VAL A 197 1.21 -1.50 9.67
N ARG A 198 0.24 -0.90 10.36
CA ARG A 198 -0.76 -1.63 11.12
C ARG A 198 -2.15 -1.17 10.72
N GLU A 199 -3.10 -2.07 10.78
CA GLU A 199 -4.49 -1.76 10.50
C GLU A 199 -5.08 -0.93 11.64
N ALA A 200 -5.88 0.07 11.28
CA ALA A 200 -6.69 0.86 12.18
C ALA A 200 -8.02 1.18 11.49
N HIS A 201 -9.06 1.54 12.24
CA HIS A 201 -10.37 1.83 11.68
C HIS A 201 -10.85 3.21 12.15
N PRO A 202 -11.32 4.11 11.27
CA PRO A 202 -11.69 5.48 11.64
C PRO A 202 -12.78 5.52 12.71
N GLU A 203 -13.85 4.74 12.57
CA GLU A 203 -14.93 4.73 13.56
C GLU A 203 -14.50 4.20 14.94
N VAL A 204 -13.55 3.26 14.99
CA VAL A 204 -12.95 2.79 16.26
C VAL A 204 -12.10 3.90 16.86
N SER A 205 -11.30 4.58 16.05
CA SER A 205 -10.45 5.70 16.46
C SER A 205 -11.31 6.86 17.00
N PHE A 206 -12.38 7.23 16.31
CA PHE A 206 -13.32 8.25 16.76
C PHE A 206 -14.05 7.85 18.03
N ALA A 207 -14.52 6.60 18.15
CA ALA A 207 -15.17 6.14 19.37
C ALA A 207 -14.24 6.20 20.58
N LEU A 208 -12.96 5.84 20.40
CA LEU A 208 -11.95 5.93 21.46
C LEU A 208 -11.54 7.37 21.77
N LEU A 209 -11.50 8.24 20.77
CA LEU A 209 -11.22 9.67 20.94
C LEU A 209 -12.35 10.37 21.70
N ASN A 210 -13.59 10.09 21.33
CA ASN A 210 -14.80 10.65 21.94
C ASN A 210 -15.12 10.00 23.30
N GLY A 211 -14.59 8.81 23.57
CA GLY A 211 -14.92 8.01 24.75
C GLY A 211 -16.20 7.17 24.60
N ALA A 212 -16.97 7.39 23.54
CA ALA A 212 -18.15 6.61 23.15
C ALA A 212 -18.34 6.63 21.62
N PRO A 213 -19.05 5.65 21.02
CA PRO A 213 -19.37 5.65 19.60
C PRO A 213 -20.06 6.95 19.15
N LEU A 214 -19.76 7.41 17.94
CA LEU A 214 -20.32 8.65 17.39
C LEU A 214 -21.84 8.53 17.11
N LEU A 215 -22.55 9.63 17.34
CA LEU A 215 -24.00 9.69 17.22
C LEU A 215 -24.45 9.80 15.78
N PHE A 216 -23.69 10.45 14.90
CA PHE A 216 -24.09 10.75 13.53
C PHE A 216 -23.28 9.98 12.49
N ALA A 217 -23.94 9.64 11.38
CA ALA A 217 -23.31 8.89 10.30
C ALA A 217 -22.33 9.81 9.55
N LYS A 218 -21.18 9.28 9.11
CA LYS A 218 -20.12 10.11 8.51
C LYS A 218 -20.53 10.93 7.29
N LYS A 219 -21.60 10.52 6.59
CA LYS A 219 -22.12 11.20 5.39
C LYS A 219 -23.17 12.28 5.70
N SER A 220 -23.63 12.44 6.95
CA SER A 220 -24.51 13.56 7.31
C SER A 220 -23.68 14.81 7.66
N ALA A 221 -24.28 15.99 7.50
CA ALA A 221 -23.64 17.25 7.89
C ALA A 221 -23.26 17.25 9.38
N ASP A 222 -24.16 16.76 10.24
CA ASP A 222 -23.90 16.61 11.68
C ASP A 222 -22.74 15.64 11.96
N GLY A 223 -22.62 14.56 11.19
CA GLY A 223 -21.53 13.60 11.34
C GLY A 223 -20.18 14.13 10.87
N GLU A 224 -20.15 14.96 9.83
CA GLU A 224 -18.94 15.70 9.44
C GLU A 224 -18.56 16.73 10.52
N ALA A 225 -19.52 17.46 11.06
CA ALA A 225 -19.29 18.46 12.11
C ALA A 225 -18.79 17.83 13.41
N GLU A 226 -19.38 16.71 13.86
CA GLU A 226 -18.96 15.94 15.04
C GLU A 226 -17.50 15.49 14.92
N ARG A 227 -17.12 14.89 13.78
CA ARG A 227 -15.75 14.44 13.51
C ARG A 227 -14.75 15.61 13.45
N ARG A 228 -15.14 16.71 12.80
CA ARG A 228 -14.30 17.91 12.72
C ARG A 228 -14.07 18.53 14.10
N GLY A 229 -15.11 18.64 14.93
CA GLY A 229 -15.03 19.20 16.28
C GLY A 229 -14.09 18.41 17.18
N LEU A 230 -14.12 17.08 17.10
CA LEU A 230 -13.19 16.23 17.85
C LEU A 230 -11.73 16.46 17.42
N LEU A 231 -11.48 16.48 16.11
CA LEU A 231 -10.12 16.59 15.58
C LEU A 231 -9.52 18.00 15.68
N SER A 232 -10.34 19.05 15.60
CA SER A 232 -9.87 20.43 15.63
C SER A 232 -9.20 20.80 16.95
N SER A 233 -9.65 20.22 18.06
CA SER A 233 -9.03 20.37 19.38
C SER A 233 -7.59 19.84 19.45
N ILE A 234 -7.20 18.95 18.54
CA ILE A 234 -5.91 18.23 18.56
C ILE A 234 -4.97 18.70 17.45
N PHE A 235 -5.53 18.96 16.27
CA PHE A 235 -4.77 19.27 15.06
C PHE A 235 -5.01 20.69 14.53
N GLY A 236 -5.91 21.45 15.16
CA GLY A 236 -6.33 22.75 14.65
C GLY A 236 -7.19 22.63 13.40
N GLU A 237 -7.16 23.65 12.54
CA GLU A 237 -7.92 23.66 11.30
C GLU A 237 -7.40 22.59 10.32
N ILE A 238 -8.25 21.60 10.01
CA ILE A 238 -7.96 20.59 8.98
C ILE A 238 -8.40 21.12 7.62
N ARG A 239 -7.43 21.43 6.78
CA ARG A 239 -7.64 21.90 5.41
C ARG A 239 -8.03 20.75 4.48
N GLY A 240 -8.79 21.07 3.43
CA GLY A 240 -9.07 20.15 2.34
C GLY A 240 -7.80 19.77 1.58
N VAL A 241 -7.76 18.53 1.08
CA VAL A 241 -6.63 18.00 0.30
C VAL A 241 -7.11 17.71 -1.12
N PRO A 242 -6.50 18.32 -2.16
CA PRO A 242 -6.85 18.00 -3.54
C PRO A 242 -6.76 16.50 -3.82
N GLY A 243 -7.82 15.92 -4.39
CA GLY A 243 -7.91 14.50 -4.71
C GLY A 243 -8.50 13.60 -3.61
N ALA A 244 -8.78 14.12 -2.41
CA ALA A 244 -9.43 13.40 -1.33
C ALA A 244 -10.77 14.06 -0.94
N ALA A 245 -11.78 13.25 -0.60
CA ALA A 245 -13.01 13.78 -0.02
C ALA A 245 -12.75 14.27 1.41
N ARG A 246 -13.57 15.20 1.91
CA ARG A 246 -13.38 15.77 3.25
C ARG A 246 -13.42 14.69 4.34
N ASP A 247 -14.33 13.73 4.22
CA ASP A 247 -14.43 12.63 5.17
C ASP A 247 -13.20 11.73 5.13
N ASP A 248 -12.65 11.39 3.96
CA ASP A 248 -11.40 10.64 3.85
C ASP A 248 -10.23 11.36 4.56
N VAL A 249 -10.16 12.71 4.45
CA VAL A 249 -9.15 13.50 5.17
C VAL A 249 -9.35 13.38 6.69
N LEU A 250 -10.57 13.55 7.18
CA LEU A 250 -10.88 13.45 8.61
C LEU A 250 -10.58 12.04 9.15
N ASP A 251 -10.93 11.00 8.38
CA ASP A 251 -10.66 9.61 8.70
C ASP A 251 -9.14 9.38 8.83
N ALA A 252 -8.32 9.89 7.90
CA ALA A 252 -6.86 9.83 8.00
C ALA A 252 -6.30 10.55 9.25
N TYR A 253 -6.86 11.69 9.66
CA TYR A 253 -6.45 12.36 10.91
C TYR A 253 -6.86 11.59 12.16
N ALA A 254 -8.01 10.90 12.15
CA ALA A 254 -8.39 10.01 13.24
C ALA A 254 -7.38 8.85 13.39
N LEU A 255 -6.92 8.29 12.28
CA LEU A 255 -5.87 7.27 12.32
C LEU A 255 -4.51 7.82 12.78
N LEU A 256 -4.18 9.07 12.44
CA LEU A 256 -2.99 9.75 12.96
C LEU A 256 -3.05 9.94 14.47
N TRP A 257 -4.23 10.25 15.02
CA TRP A 257 -4.43 10.30 16.47
C TRP A 257 -4.17 8.94 17.12
N SER A 258 -4.70 7.85 16.55
CA SER A 258 -4.41 6.48 17.00
C SER A 258 -2.92 6.15 16.89
N ALA A 259 -2.23 6.63 15.84
CA ALA A 259 -0.79 6.43 15.65
C ALA A 259 0.01 7.12 16.76
N ARG A 260 -0.36 8.35 17.15
CA ARG A 260 0.22 9.07 18.30
C ARG A 260 0.05 8.31 19.60
N ARG A 261 -1.10 7.67 19.82
CA ARG A 261 -1.34 6.83 21.00
C ARG A 261 -0.52 5.55 20.98
N ALA A 262 -0.47 4.87 19.83
CA ALA A 262 0.27 3.63 19.67
C ALA A 262 1.77 3.84 19.92
N ARG A 263 2.33 4.94 19.41
CA ARG A 263 3.72 5.33 19.71
C ARG A 263 3.99 5.46 21.20
N ARG A 264 3.04 6.04 21.94
CA ARG A 264 3.13 6.29 23.39
C ARG A 264 2.79 5.07 24.24
N GLY A 265 2.52 3.91 23.64
CA GLY A 265 2.07 2.71 24.35
C GLY A 265 0.65 2.83 24.94
N LYS A 266 -0.16 3.77 24.45
CA LYS A 266 -1.52 4.05 24.96
C LYS A 266 -2.63 3.59 24.01
N ALA A 267 -2.30 3.00 22.87
CA ALA A 267 -3.29 2.50 21.92
C ALA A 267 -4.05 1.30 22.48
N ARG A 268 -5.34 1.21 22.12
CA ARG A 268 -6.13 0.00 22.33
C ARG A 268 -5.98 -0.88 21.10
N VAL A 269 -5.56 -2.13 21.27
CA VAL A 269 -5.38 -3.07 20.16
C VAL A 269 -6.41 -4.19 20.27
N LEU A 270 -7.21 -4.36 19.23
CA LEU A 270 -8.24 -5.41 19.12
C LEU A 270 -7.67 -6.61 18.34
N GLY A 271 -8.13 -7.84 18.62
CA GLY A 271 -7.77 -9.05 17.87
C GLY A 271 -6.88 -10.08 18.59
N GLY A 272 -6.15 -9.67 19.64
CA GLY A 272 -5.30 -10.56 20.42
C GLY A 272 -4.13 -11.14 19.61
N ASN A 273 -3.95 -12.46 19.65
CA ASN A 273 -2.82 -13.17 19.01
C ASN A 273 -3.17 -13.83 17.66
N GLU A 274 -4.35 -13.57 17.11
CA GLU A 274 -4.79 -14.16 15.84
C GLU A 274 -3.88 -13.71 14.68
N ARG A 275 -3.54 -14.66 13.80
CA ARG A 275 -2.71 -14.44 12.62
C ARG A 275 -3.27 -15.20 11.44
N ASP A 276 -3.03 -14.67 10.24
CA ASP A 276 -3.34 -15.37 8.99
C ASP A 276 -2.26 -16.40 8.59
N ALA A 277 -2.49 -17.09 7.47
CA ALA A 277 -1.57 -18.09 6.93
C ALA A 277 -0.19 -17.54 6.53
N ARG A 278 -0.04 -16.21 6.36
CA ARG A 278 1.25 -15.53 6.09
C ARG A 278 1.92 -15.01 7.38
N GLY A 279 1.35 -15.30 8.55
CA GLY A 279 1.84 -14.84 9.83
C GLY A 279 1.55 -13.36 10.12
N LEU A 280 0.70 -12.71 9.33
CA LEU A 280 0.27 -11.33 9.58
C LEU A 280 -0.74 -11.34 10.73
N LYS A 281 -0.57 -10.42 11.68
CA LYS A 281 -1.54 -10.22 12.77
C LYS A 281 -2.88 -9.76 12.22
N CYS A 282 -3.96 -10.30 12.76
CA CYS A 282 -5.31 -9.81 12.57
C CYS A 282 -5.62 -8.84 13.72
N GLU A 283 -5.38 -7.55 13.53
CA GLU A 283 -5.54 -6.54 14.59
C GLU A 283 -6.17 -5.25 14.08
N ILE A 284 -6.88 -4.52 14.95
CA ILE A 284 -7.29 -3.14 14.70
C ILE A 284 -6.73 -2.28 15.83
N VAL A 285 -5.93 -1.28 15.47
CA VAL A 285 -5.31 -0.34 16.40
C VAL A 285 -6.19 0.91 16.52
N GLY A 286 -6.46 1.35 17.74
CA GLY A 286 -7.14 2.61 18.05
C GLY A 286 -6.54 3.36 19.23
#